data_AF-A0A2V6L924-F1
#
_entry.id   AF-A0A2V6L924-F1
#
_cell.length_a   1.000
_cell.length_b   1.000
_cell.length_c   1.000
_cell.angle_alpha   90.00
_cell.angle_beta   90.00
_cell.angle_gamma   90.00
#
_symmetry.space_group_name_H-M   'P 1'
#
loop_
_entity.id
_entity.type
_entity.pdbx_description
1 polymer ?
#
loop_
_entity_poly.entity_id
_entity_poly.type
_entity_poly.pdbx_seq_one_letter_code
_entity_poly.pdbx_strand_id
1 'polypeptide(L)'
;MYSLIQLKTLVSCGRDLAPSLPLRRGFLLIPLVLVCLAFPPRVQAASDVNPPPDGVYGGSTAEGYNALRHLTTGGFLTAIGWESLASNTTSSYSTGVGAGTLALNNADENTATGAGALLLNTGGAANTATGALSLIFNSTGSDNGALGDRALQNNTSGGSNSAVGSHALFSNTTGDCNAALGDSALLNSTTGDNNIAIGCDAGSTITTGSNNIYIANSGVDDESNTIRIGDPAIITDAFIAGIPAGGLAAILFDYNSGSIIIGVGGAVPFSQAPLIVGTAISKTNNTTFTLNKAGVYRVTYTLRTAAASLLANVQVHVNGAGVGPTAALVVAGTSLSDQVTFVANAGDTVQLVVGGFALTLGSGDNATINIDKVQ
;
A
#
# COMPACT_ATOMS: atom_id res chain seq x y z
N MET A 1 4.19 -64.72 6.73
CA MET A 1 5.28 -65.02 5.78
C MET A 1 4.64 -65.18 4.41
N TYR A 2 4.64 -64.14 3.57
CA TYR A 2 4.69 -64.21 2.10
C TYR A 2 5.04 -62.82 1.57
N SER A 3 5.93 -62.82 0.58
CA SER A 3 6.77 -61.75 0.10
C SER A 3 6.53 -61.56 -1.41
N LEU A 4 6.72 -60.32 -1.87
CA LEU A 4 6.94 -59.87 -3.26
C LEU A 4 5.99 -60.36 -4.37
N ILE A 5 5.35 -59.41 -5.09
CA ILE A 5 5.31 -59.42 -6.56
C ILE A 5 5.58 -57.98 -7.06
N GLN A 6 6.67 -57.86 -7.82
CA GLN A 6 7.07 -56.72 -8.63
C GLN A 6 6.17 -56.60 -9.85
N LEU A 7 5.68 -55.39 -10.16
CA LEU A 7 4.96 -55.13 -11.41
C LEU A 7 5.98 -54.69 -12.48
N LYS A 8 6.53 -55.66 -13.22
CA LYS A 8 7.26 -55.43 -14.48
C LYS A 8 6.42 -55.94 -15.64
N THR A 9 6.33 -55.12 -16.69
CA THR A 9 5.93 -55.44 -18.07
C THR A 9 4.47 -55.79 -18.35
N LEU A 10 3.76 -54.84 -18.96
CA LEU A 10 2.78 -55.09 -20.03
C LEU A 10 3.02 -54.05 -21.13
N VAL A 11 3.82 -54.44 -22.12
CA VAL A 11 3.81 -53.84 -23.47
C VAL A 11 2.78 -54.65 -24.25
N SER A 12 1.73 -53.99 -24.71
CA SER A 12 0.92 -54.45 -25.85
C SER A 12 0.74 -53.26 -26.79
N CYS A 13 1.13 -53.47 -28.04
CA CYS A 13 1.17 -52.50 -29.13
C CYS A 13 -0.23 -52.10 -29.63
N GLY A 14 -0.37 -50.86 -30.13
CA GLY A 14 -1.51 -50.44 -30.96
C GLY A 14 -1.76 -48.92 -31.01
N ARG A 15 -1.05 -48.22 -31.90
CA ARG A 15 -1.37 -46.94 -32.61
C ARG A 15 -2.43 -45.99 -32.00
N ASP A 16 -2.00 -44.84 -31.45
CA ASP A 16 -1.87 -43.56 -32.16
C ASP A 16 -1.29 -42.46 -31.23
N LEU A 17 -0.56 -41.52 -31.81
CA LEU A 17 0.17 -40.44 -31.13
C LEU A 17 -0.78 -39.32 -30.68
N ALA A 18 -0.84 -39.07 -29.36
CA ALA A 18 -1.23 -37.78 -28.80
C ALA A 18 -0.08 -37.25 -27.91
N PRO A 19 0.27 -35.96 -27.98
CA PRO A 19 1.42 -35.44 -27.24
C PRO A 19 1.13 -35.41 -25.73
N SER A 20 2.15 -35.81 -24.96
CA SER A 20 2.13 -35.79 -23.50
C SER A 20 2.08 -34.36 -22.96
N LEU A 21 0.99 -34.00 -22.27
CA LEU A 21 0.96 -32.87 -21.33
C LEU A 21 1.56 -33.32 -19.99
N PRO A 22 2.54 -32.61 -19.40
CA PRO A 22 2.97 -32.88 -18.05
C PRO A 22 2.10 -32.07 -17.08
N LEU A 23 1.10 -32.70 -16.45
CA LEU A 23 0.40 -32.08 -15.32
C LEU A 23 0.60 -32.90 -14.03
N ARG A 24 1.52 -32.38 -13.21
CA ARG A 24 1.38 -32.18 -11.75
C ARG A 24 0.59 -33.25 -10.98
N ARG A 25 1.28 -34.31 -10.52
CA ARG A 25 0.82 -35.16 -9.40
C ARG A 25 0.90 -34.47 -8.01
N GLY A 26 1.47 -33.27 -7.92
CA GLY A 26 1.59 -32.52 -6.66
C GLY A 26 0.40 -31.60 -6.31
N PHE A 27 -0.48 -31.27 -7.27
CA PHE A 27 -1.53 -30.25 -7.04
C PHE A 27 -2.91 -30.82 -6.65
N LEU A 28 -3.12 -32.13 -6.78
CA LEU A 28 -4.41 -32.77 -6.50
C LEU A 28 -4.56 -33.31 -5.07
N LEU A 29 -3.46 -33.43 -4.31
CA LEU A 29 -3.50 -33.88 -2.91
C LEU A 29 -3.91 -32.76 -1.93
N ILE A 30 -3.57 -31.51 -2.25
CA ILE A 30 -3.82 -30.33 -1.42
C ILE A 30 -5.34 -30.02 -1.27
N PRO A 31 -6.15 -29.98 -2.34
CA PRO A 31 -7.60 -29.73 -2.21
C PRO A 31 -8.39 -30.91 -1.61
N LEU A 32 -7.87 -32.14 -1.70
CA LEU A 32 -8.54 -33.32 -1.14
C LEU A 32 -8.48 -33.34 0.40
N VAL A 33 -7.40 -32.81 1.00
CA VAL A 33 -7.27 -32.66 2.46
C VAL A 33 -8.25 -31.59 2.98
N LEU A 34 -8.48 -30.51 2.23
CA LEU A 34 -9.42 -29.44 2.59
C LEU A 34 -10.88 -29.89 2.66
N VAL A 35 -11.34 -30.79 1.77
CA VAL A 35 -12.71 -31.33 1.79
C VAL A 35 -12.96 -32.23 3.01
N CYS A 36 -11.93 -32.93 3.50
CA CYS A 36 -12.01 -33.76 4.71
C CYS A 36 -12.09 -32.94 6.00
N LEU A 37 -11.70 -31.65 5.97
CA LEU A 37 -11.73 -30.74 7.11
C LEU A 37 -13.03 -29.91 7.22
N ALA A 38 -13.87 -29.91 6.17
CA ALA A 38 -15.14 -29.19 6.12
C ALA A 38 -16.35 -30.00 6.65
N PHE A 39 -16.17 -31.29 6.95
CA PHE A 39 -17.18 -32.14 7.60
C PHE A 39 -16.74 -32.45 9.04
N PRO A 40 -17.54 -32.13 10.08
CA PRO A 40 -17.15 -32.46 11.45
C PRO A 40 -17.16 -33.98 11.64
N PRO A 41 -16.19 -34.58 12.35
CA PRO A 41 -16.25 -35.99 12.67
C PRO A 41 -17.37 -36.22 13.70
N ARG A 42 -18.14 -37.29 13.48
CA ARG A 42 -19.04 -37.85 14.49
C ARG A 42 -18.24 -38.06 15.77
N VAL A 43 -18.77 -37.56 16.89
CA VAL A 43 -18.22 -37.81 18.23
C VAL A 43 -18.38 -39.31 18.53
N GLN A 44 -17.37 -40.10 18.14
CA GLN A 44 -17.18 -41.42 18.68
C GLN A 44 -16.57 -41.20 20.07
N ALA A 45 -17.23 -41.69 21.13
CA ALA A 45 -16.64 -41.76 22.45
C ALA A 45 -15.32 -42.55 22.35
N ALA A 46 -14.19 -41.86 22.55
CA ALA A 46 -12.87 -42.47 22.47
C ALA A 46 -12.70 -43.44 23.64
N SER A 47 -12.32 -44.68 23.33
CA SER A 47 -11.76 -45.62 24.31
C SER A 47 -10.55 -44.99 24.98
N ASP A 48 -10.51 -45.04 26.31
CA ASP A 48 -9.47 -44.45 27.16
C ASP A 48 -8.06 -44.62 26.56
N VAL A 49 -7.40 -43.49 26.29
CA VAL A 49 -6.03 -43.43 25.77
C VAL A 49 -5.03 -43.81 26.87
N ASN A 50 -4.14 -44.74 26.54
CA ASN A 50 -3.07 -45.22 27.41
C ASN A 50 -1.71 -44.98 26.72
N PRO A 51 -0.77 -44.23 27.34
CA PRO A 51 -0.89 -43.58 28.65
C PRO A 51 -1.81 -42.34 28.61
N PRO A 52 -2.23 -41.82 29.78
CA PRO A 52 -3.13 -40.68 29.88
C PRO A 52 -2.56 -39.41 29.20
N PRO A 53 -3.40 -38.39 28.94
CA PRO A 53 -3.03 -37.15 28.25
C PRO A 53 -1.92 -36.30 28.90
N ASP A 54 -1.39 -36.68 30.06
CA ASP A 54 -0.40 -35.91 30.84
C ASP A 54 1.06 -36.34 30.62
N GLY A 55 1.34 -37.08 29.55
CA GLY A 55 2.70 -37.44 29.16
C GLY A 55 3.58 -36.19 28.93
N VAL A 56 4.75 -36.14 29.56
CA VAL A 56 5.73 -35.06 29.34
C VAL A 56 6.34 -35.22 27.93
N TYR A 57 5.80 -34.49 26.95
CA TYR A 57 6.27 -34.46 25.56
C TYR A 57 7.48 -33.54 25.37
N GLY A 58 8.60 -33.81 26.06
CA GLY A 58 9.78 -32.96 25.97
C GLY A 58 9.51 -31.49 26.37
N GLY A 59 8.66 -31.29 27.39
CA GLY A 59 8.21 -29.96 27.83
C GLY A 59 7.01 -29.38 27.05
N SER A 60 6.35 -30.18 26.21
CA SER A 60 5.17 -29.77 25.43
C SER A 60 3.85 -30.18 26.08
N THR A 61 2.77 -29.46 25.75
CA THR A 61 1.37 -29.73 26.13
C THR A 61 0.59 -30.24 24.93
N ALA A 62 -0.15 -31.35 25.08
CA ALA A 62 -0.98 -31.93 24.03
C ALA A 62 -2.38 -32.25 24.55
N GLU A 63 -3.41 -31.63 23.98
CA GLU A 63 -4.82 -31.84 24.35
C GLU A 63 -5.69 -31.96 23.09
N GLY A 64 -6.38 -33.09 22.93
CA GLY A 64 -7.23 -33.37 21.76
C GLY A 64 -6.79 -34.58 20.93
N TYR A 65 -7.71 -35.10 20.12
CA TYR A 65 -7.46 -36.31 19.33
C TYR A 65 -6.36 -36.08 18.29
N ASN A 66 -5.34 -36.95 18.29
CA ASN A 66 -4.15 -36.90 17.43
C ASN A 66 -3.26 -35.64 17.58
N ALA A 67 -3.40 -34.86 18.66
CA ALA A 67 -2.45 -33.79 18.96
C ALA A 67 -1.05 -34.37 19.19
N LEU A 68 -0.02 -33.81 18.54
CA LEU A 68 1.40 -34.24 18.63
C LEU A 68 1.70 -35.73 18.37
N ARG A 69 0.83 -36.46 17.64
CA ARG A 69 0.97 -37.93 17.48
C ARG A 69 2.28 -38.43 16.86
N HIS A 70 3.00 -37.60 16.10
CA HIS A 70 4.24 -37.97 15.39
C HIS A 70 5.50 -37.27 15.90
N LEU A 71 5.44 -36.63 17.07
CA LEU A 71 6.59 -35.92 17.64
C LEU A 71 7.73 -36.90 17.97
N THR A 72 8.92 -36.66 17.41
CA THR A 72 10.11 -37.49 17.66
C THR A 72 11.14 -36.80 18.55
N THR A 73 11.57 -35.58 18.21
CA THR A 73 12.69 -34.90 18.90
C THR A 73 12.48 -33.41 19.17
N GLY A 74 11.40 -32.82 18.66
CA GLY A 74 11.03 -31.43 18.98
C GLY A 74 10.46 -31.29 20.40
N GLY A 75 10.38 -30.06 20.91
CA GLY A 75 9.89 -29.78 22.26
C GLY A 75 9.33 -28.38 22.46
N PHE A 76 8.80 -28.12 23.67
CA PHE A 76 8.18 -26.84 24.05
C PHE A 76 7.02 -26.40 23.13
N LEU A 77 6.19 -27.37 22.74
CA LEU A 77 5.01 -27.15 21.90
C LEU A 77 3.73 -26.98 22.75
N THR A 78 2.76 -26.24 22.24
CA THR A 78 1.39 -26.23 22.80
C THR A 78 0.42 -26.66 21.71
N ALA A 79 -0.16 -27.85 21.80
CA ALA A 79 -1.08 -28.39 20.79
C ALA A 79 -2.44 -28.67 21.42
N ILE A 80 -3.43 -27.81 21.15
CA ILE A 80 -4.79 -27.92 21.67
C ILE A 80 -5.78 -28.00 20.49
N GLY A 81 -6.45 -29.14 20.33
CA GLY A 81 -7.45 -29.37 19.29
C GLY A 81 -7.20 -30.63 18.45
N TRP A 82 -8.24 -31.04 17.72
CA TRP A 82 -8.18 -32.20 16.82
C TRP A 82 -7.09 -31.99 15.74
N GLU A 83 -6.17 -32.94 15.61
CA GLU A 83 -5.01 -32.91 14.68
C GLU A 83 -4.09 -31.67 14.82
N SER A 84 -4.09 -30.97 15.96
CA SER A 84 -3.16 -29.87 16.22
C SER A 84 -1.72 -30.38 16.26
N LEU A 85 -0.83 -29.80 15.43
CA LEU A 85 0.58 -30.19 15.27
C LEU A 85 0.79 -31.70 14.98
N ALA A 86 -0.18 -32.37 14.35
CA ALA A 86 -0.23 -33.84 14.31
C ALA A 86 0.93 -34.53 13.58
N SER A 87 1.50 -33.91 12.54
CA SER A 87 2.60 -34.50 11.74
C SER A 87 3.97 -33.90 12.06
N ASN A 88 4.06 -33.15 13.15
CA ASN A 88 5.27 -32.46 13.52
C ASN A 88 6.28 -33.44 14.13
N THR A 89 7.46 -33.60 13.52
CA THR A 89 8.47 -34.58 13.97
C THR A 89 9.57 -33.93 14.80
N THR A 90 10.14 -32.82 14.33
CA THR A 90 11.36 -32.23 14.88
C THR A 90 11.21 -30.77 15.34
N SER A 91 10.10 -30.10 15.06
CA SER A 91 10.01 -28.65 15.32
C SER A 91 9.86 -28.35 16.81
N SER A 92 10.27 -27.15 17.22
CA SER A 92 10.15 -26.64 18.58
C SER A 92 9.42 -25.29 18.64
N TYR A 93 9.01 -24.91 19.86
CA TYR A 93 8.50 -23.57 20.18
C TYR A 93 7.23 -23.12 19.42
N SER A 94 6.42 -24.05 18.93
CA SER A 94 5.18 -23.74 18.21
C SER A 94 3.93 -23.92 19.09
N THR A 95 2.96 -23.04 18.91
CA THR A 95 1.67 -23.05 19.60
C THR A 95 0.53 -23.18 18.59
N GLY A 96 -0.26 -24.24 18.67
CA GLY A 96 -1.45 -24.48 17.84
C GLY A 96 -2.69 -24.67 18.70
N VAL A 97 -3.66 -23.75 18.58
CA VAL A 97 -4.94 -23.81 19.29
C VAL A 97 -6.09 -23.79 18.28
N GLY A 98 -6.72 -24.93 18.06
CA GLY A 98 -7.80 -25.12 17.09
C GLY A 98 -7.63 -26.39 16.26
N ALA A 99 -8.72 -26.82 15.62
CA ALA A 99 -8.72 -28.01 14.77
C ALA A 99 -7.79 -27.82 13.56
N GLY A 100 -6.87 -28.77 13.36
CA GLY A 100 -5.92 -28.78 12.24
C GLY A 100 -4.90 -27.64 12.25
N THR A 101 -4.70 -26.95 13.38
CA THR A 101 -3.63 -25.94 13.46
C THR A 101 -2.26 -26.59 13.27
N LEU A 102 -1.42 -26.03 12.39
CA LEU A 102 -0.03 -26.49 12.19
C LEU A 102 0.12 -28.00 11.87
N ALA A 103 -0.91 -28.66 11.33
CA ALA A 103 -0.92 -30.13 11.26
C ALA A 103 0.21 -30.72 10.40
N LEU A 104 0.66 -30.00 9.36
CA LEU A 104 1.80 -30.36 8.51
C LEU A 104 2.99 -29.39 8.67
N ASN A 105 3.13 -28.78 9.85
CA ASN A 105 4.21 -27.86 10.15
C ASN A 105 5.56 -28.58 10.28
N ASN A 106 6.59 -28.09 9.57
CA ASN A 106 7.96 -28.60 9.64
C ASN A 106 9.00 -27.50 9.96
N ALA A 107 8.57 -26.43 10.63
CA ALA A 107 9.42 -25.30 11.01
C ALA A 107 9.13 -24.82 12.44
N ASP A 108 10.10 -24.14 13.03
CA ASP A 108 10.05 -23.72 14.43
C ASP A 108 9.32 -22.39 14.62
N GLU A 109 8.95 -22.09 15.87
CA GLU A 109 8.51 -20.76 16.32
C GLU A 109 7.19 -20.26 15.68
N ASN A 110 6.27 -21.16 15.34
CA ASN A 110 5.00 -20.77 14.73
C ASN A 110 3.84 -20.73 15.75
N THR A 111 3.05 -19.67 15.73
CA THR A 111 1.82 -19.53 16.54
C THR A 111 0.60 -19.55 15.63
N ALA A 112 -0.34 -20.47 15.86
CA ALA A 112 -1.57 -20.64 15.10
C ALA A 112 -2.77 -20.74 16.04
N THR A 113 -3.76 -19.87 15.88
CA THR A 113 -5.03 -19.91 16.61
C THR A 113 -6.20 -19.78 15.64
N GLY A 114 -7.08 -20.77 15.60
CA GLY A 114 -8.21 -20.84 14.68
C GLY A 114 -8.16 -22.08 13.79
N ALA A 115 -9.33 -22.54 13.32
CA ALA A 115 -9.42 -23.77 12.55
C ALA A 115 -8.60 -23.68 11.25
N GLY A 116 -7.67 -24.62 11.06
CA GLY A 116 -6.80 -24.70 9.88
C GLY A 116 -5.78 -23.58 9.73
N ALA A 117 -5.55 -22.75 10.75
CA ALA A 117 -4.49 -21.73 10.71
C ALA A 117 -3.11 -22.42 10.57
N LEU A 118 -2.29 -21.94 9.61
CA LEU A 118 -0.96 -22.51 9.28
C LEU A 118 -0.96 -24.04 9.01
N LEU A 119 -2.07 -24.62 8.54
CA LEU A 119 -2.20 -26.08 8.33
C LEU A 119 -1.06 -26.67 7.49
N LEU A 120 -0.67 -26.01 6.40
CA LEU A 120 0.28 -26.52 5.39
C LEU A 120 1.64 -25.80 5.44
N ASN A 121 2.13 -25.48 6.65
CA ASN A 121 3.39 -24.78 6.84
C ASN A 121 4.66 -25.65 6.66
N THR A 122 5.14 -25.83 5.43
CA THR A 122 6.20 -26.84 5.16
C THR A 122 7.63 -26.44 5.57
N GLY A 123 7.90 -25.16 5.85
CA GLY A 123 9.26 -24.69 6.14
C GLY A 123 9.39 -23.25 6.64
N GLY A 124 8.29 -22.48 6.76
CA GLY A 124 8.33 -21.10 7.24
C GLY A 124 8.44 -21.02 8.76
N ALA A 125 9.43 -20.30 9.29
CA ALA A 125 9.60 -20.11 10.73
C ALA A 125 8.99 -18.78 11.20
N ALA A 126 8.77 -18.64 12.51
CA ALA A 126 8.39 -17.38 13.14
C ALA A 126 7.09 -16.73 12.62
N ASN A 127 6.11 -17.53 12.15
CA ASN A 127 4.83 -17.00 11.69
C ASN A 127 3.79 -16.95 12.82
N THR A 128 2.96 -15.92 12.83
CA THR A 128 1.79 -15.81 13.73
C THR A 128 0.52 -15.72 12.92
N ALA A 129 -0.38 -16.69 13.08
CA ALA A 129 -1.66 -16.78 12.38
C ALA A 129 -2.81 -16.88 13.39
N THR A 130 -3.70 -15.87 13.41
CA THR A 130 -4.88 -15.82 14.29
C THR A 130 -6.11 -15.58 13.43
N GLY A 131 -6.99 -16.57 13.31
CA GLY A 131 -8.16 -16.56 12.45
C GLY A 131 -8.36 -17.91 11.77
N ALA A 132 -9.58 -18.20 11.31
CA ALA A 132 -9.81 -19.42 10.55
C ALA A 132 -9.09 -19.33 9.19
N LEU A 133 -8.38 -20.42 8.84
CA LEU A 133 -7.70 -20.58 7.55
C LEU A 133 -6.68 -19.48 7.21
N SER A 134 -6.16 -18.75 8.20
CA SER A 134 -5.09 -17.75 8.02
C SER A 134 -3.76 -18.45 7.76
N LEU A 135 -2.97 -17.91 6.81
CA LEU A 135 -1.68 -18.48 6.38
C LEU A 135 -1.73 -19.99 6.01
N ILE A 136 -2.89 -20.50 5.57
CA ILE A 136 -3.08 -21.94 5.40
C ILE A 136 -2.13 -22.59 4.38
N PHE A 137 -1.73 -21.87 3.33
CA PHE A 137 -0.88 -22.38 2.23
C PHE A 137 0.59 -21.96 2.31
N ASN A 138 1.07 -21.46 3.46
CA ASN A 138 2.44 -20.98 3.63
C ASN A 138 3.48 -22.09 3.43
N SER A 139 4.18 -22.15 2.30
CA SER A 139 5.17 -23.21 2.09
C SER A 139 6.50 -22.92 2.80
N THR A 140 7.11 -21.76 2.53
CA THR A 140 8.44 -21.42 3.05
C THR A 140 8.56 -19.98 3.57
N GLY A 141 7.48 -19.20 3.55
CA GLY A 141 7.50 -17.82 4.03
C GLY A 141 7.72 -17.74 5.53
N SER A 142 8.64 -16.88 5.98
CA SER A 142 8.93 -16.67 7.40
C SER A 142 8.55 -15.27 7.86
N ASP A 143 8.43 -15.09 9.16
CA ASP A 143 8.19 -13.78 9.80
C ASP A 143 6.88 -13.09 9.36
N ASN A 144 5.84 -13.87 9.04
CA ASN A 144 4.53 -13.31 8.68
C ASN A 144 3.59 -13.23 9.90
N GLY A 145 2.90 -12.10 10.04
CA GLY A 145 1.80 -11.90 10.98
C GLY A 145 0.46 -11.82 10.25
N ALA A 146 -0.49 -12.68 10.57
CA ALA A 146 -1.83 -12.71 9.99
C ALA A 146 -2.89 -12.73 11.10
N LEU A 147 -3.68 -11.66 11.21
CA LEU A 147 -4.78 -11.51 12.17
C LEU A 147 -6.08 -11.24 11.41
N GLY A 148 -6.89 -12.28 11.26
CA GLY A 148 -8.19 -12.21 10.55
C GLY A 148 -8.55 -13.53 9.88
N ASP A 149 -9.84 -13.71 9.57
CA ASP A 149 -10.29 -14.83 8.73
C ASP A 149 -9.63 -14.73 7.36
N ARG A 150 -8.95 -15.81 6.95
CA ARG A 150 -8.26 -15.95 5.66
C ARG A 150 -7.21 -14.86 5.35
N ALA A 151 -6.70 -14.16 6.36
CA ALA A 151 -5.57 -13.26 6.17
C ALA A 151 -4.34 -14.06 5.67
N LEU A 152 -3.66 -13.54 4.64
CA LEU A 152 -2.51 -14.19 3.97
C LEU A 152 -2.78 -15.63 3.52
N GLN A 153 -4.02 -15.99 3.18
CA GLN A 153 -4.40 -17.39 2.89
C GLN A 153 -3.49 -18.07 1.86
N ASN A 154 -3.22 -17.39 0.74
CA ASN A 154 -2.47 -17.97 -0.39
C ASN A 154 -0.97 -17.71 -0.36
N ASN A 155 -0.42 -17.18 0.75
CA ASN A 155 1.02 -16.94 0.86
C ASN A 155 1.76 -18.24 0.66
N THR A 156 2.73 -18.31 -0.26
CA THR A 156 3.51 -19.53 -0.52
C THR A 156 4.95 -19.39 -0.05
N SER A 157 5.65 -18.31 -0.42
CA SER A 157 7.04 -18.08 -0.02
C SER A 157 7.32 -16.66 0.46
N GLY A 158 6.32 -15.77 0.42
CA GLY A 158 6.48 -14.38 0.87
C GLY A 158 6.78 -14.31 2.37
N GLY A 159 7.70 -13.45 2.76
CA GLY A 159 8.14 -13.25 4.14
C GLY A 159 7.96 -11.82 4.63
N SER A 160 8.03 -11.64 5.94
CA SER A 160 7.96 -10.32 6.59
C SER A 160 6.67 -9.54 6.28
N ASN A 161 5.55 -10.22 6.05
CA ASN A 161 4.26 -9.57 5.81
C ASN A 161 3.44 -9.41 7.10
N SER A 162 2.74 -8.28 7.25
CA SER A 162 1.80 -8.03 8.34
C SER A 162 0.41 -7.77 7.77
N ALA A 163 -0.52 -8.69 8.02
CA ALA A 163 -1.90 -8.65 7.54
C ALA A 163 -2.87 -8.64 8.72
N VAL A 164 -3.64 -7.56 8.87
CA VAL A 164 -4.62 -7.38 9.94
C VAL A 164 -5.96 -6.99 9.33
N GLY A 165 -6.93 -7.90 9.37
CA GLY A 165 -8.24 -7.76 8.73
C GLY A 165 -8.66 -9.06 8.05
N SER A 166 -9.96 -9.24 7.82
CA SER A 166 -10.42 -10.39 7.03
C SER A 166 -9.96 -10.21 5.58
N HIS A 167 -9.45 -11.27 4.98
CA HIS A 167 -8.91 -11.28 3.60
C HIS A 167 -7.78 -10.27 3.33
N ALA A 168 -7.13 -9.70 4.36
CA ALA A 168 -5.94 -8.88 4.18
C ALA A 168 -4.81 -9.71 3.53
N LEU A 169 -4.21 -9.21 2.44
CA LEU A 169 -3.21 -9.91 1.62
C LEU A 169 -3.63 -11.32 1.17
N PHE A 170 -4.93 -11.54 0.96
CA PHE A 170 -5.49 -12.87 0.65
C PHE A 170 -4.79 -13.60 -0.50
N SER A 171 -4.47 -12.88 -1.58
CA SER A 171 -3.89 -13.45 -2.81
C SER A 171 -2.36 -13.43 -2.85
N ASN A 172 -1.68 -12.96 -1.79
CA ASN A 172 -0.21 -12.87 -1.80
C ASN A 172 0.37 -14.25 -2.03
N THR A 173 1.29 -14.43 -2.97
CA THR A 173 1.98 -15.71 -3.21
C THR A 173 3.44 -15.64 -2.83
N THR A 174 4.15 -14.60 -3.27
CA THR A 174 5.60 -14.47 -3.08
C THR A 174 6.03 -13.06 -2.68
N GLY A 175 5.09 -12.12 -2.51
CA GLY A 175 5.42 -10.74 -2.16
C GLY A 175 5.94 -10.64 -0.72
N ASP A 176 6.94 -9.79 -0.53
CA ASP A 176 7.66 -9.58 0.72
C ASP A 176 7.41 -8.19 1.31
N CYS A 177 7.56 -8.08 2.63
CA CYS A 177 7.59 -6.80 3.34
C CYS A 177 6.31 -5.94 3.16
N ASN A 178 5.14 -6.55 3.01
CA ASN A 178 3.88 -5.81 2.90
C ASN A 178 3.20 -5.62 4.25
N ALA A 179 2.58 -4.46 4.46
CA ALA A 179 1.74 -4.15 5.62
C ALA A 179 0.31 -3.83 5.16
N ALA A 180 -0.64 -4.71 5.45
CA ALA A 180 -2.06 -4.57 5.13
C ALA A 180 -2.90 -4.50 6.41
N LEU A 181 -3.48 -3.33 6.70
CA LEU A 181 -4.33 -3.09 7.87
C LEU A 181 -5.72 -2.66 7.41
N GLY A 182 -6.66 -3.60 7.38
CA GLY A 182 -8.04 -3.38 6.97
C GLY A 182 -8.66 -4.65 6.37
N ASP A 183 -9.99 -4.70 6.33
CA ASP A 183 -10.69 -5.72 5.55
C ASP A 183 -10.29 -5.59 4.08
N SER A 184 -9.89 -6.72 3.46
CA SER A 184 -9.54 -6.79 2.04
C SER A 184 -8.41 -5.83 1.61
N ALA A 185 -7.59 -5.33 2.55
CA ALA A 185 -6.42 -4.53 2.24
C ALA A 185 -5.39 -5.38 1.45
N LEU A 186 -4.92 -4.88 0.30
CA LEU A 186 -4.08 -5.61 -0.67
C LEU A 186 -4.65 -6.98 -1.10
N LEU A 187 -5.98 -7.13 -1.14
CA LEU A 187 -6.68 -8.39 -1.43
C LEU A 187 -6.09 -9.16 -2.63
N ASN A 188 -5.83 -8.46 -3.73
CA ASN A 188 -5.42 -9.04 -5.01
C ASN A 188 -3.91 -9.03 -5.26
N SER A 189 -3.09 -8.50 -4.33
CA SER A 189 -1.63 -8.47 -4.51
C SER A 189 -1.08 -9.88 -4.48
N THR A 190 -0.34 -10.29 -5.52
CA THR A 190 0.23 -11.64 -5.65
C THR A 190 1.74 -11.68 -5.46
N THR A 191 2.46 -10.70 -6.00
CA THR A 191 3.93 -10.65 -6.00
C THR A 191 4.49 -9.26 -5.72
N GLY A 192 3.62 -8.31 -5.35
CA GLY A 192 4.05 -6.95 -5.01
C GLY A 192 4.79 -6.92 -3.68
N ASP A 193 5.86 -6.13 -3.62
CA ASP A 193 6.73 -6.00 -2.46
C ASP A 193 6.64 -4.60 -1.85
N ASN A 194 6.91 -4.50 -0.55
CA ASN A 194 7.07 -3.23 0.17
C ASN A 194 5.86 -2.29 0.06
N ASN A 195 4.64 -2.84 0.01
CA ASN A 195 3.42 -2.05 -0.02
C ASN A 195 2.87 -1.84 1.40
N ILE A 196 2.40 -0.62 1.67
CA ILE A 196 1.66 -0.27 2.89
C ILE A 196 0.23 0.06 2.48
N ALA A 197 -0.75 -0.65 3.01
CA ALA A 197 -2.16 -0.40 2.79
C ALA A 197 -2.92 -0.32 4.12
N ILE A 198 -3.58 0.81 4.36
CA ILE A 198 -4.30 1.07 5.60
C ILE A 198 -5.73 1.52 5.26
N GLY A 199 -6.73 0.74 5.67
CA GLY A 199 -8.15 0.97 5.42
C GLY A 199 -8.84 -0.20 4.72
N CYS A 200 -10.18 -0.21 4.75
CA CYS A 200 -11.00 -1.16 4.00
C CYS A 200 -10.69 -1.03 2.50
N ASP A 201 -10.44 -2.16 1.84
CA ASP A 201 -10.11 -2.24 0.41
C ASP A 201 -8.89 -1.43 -0.03
N ALA A 202 -8.03 -0.97 0.90
CA ALA A 202 -6.86 -0.18 0.56
C ALA A 202 -5.89 -1.00 -0.31
N GLY A 203 -5.50 -0.46 -1.47
CA GLY A 203 -4.65 -1.15 -2.45
C GLY A 203 -5.26 -2.45 -3.03
N SER A 204 -6.57 -2.69 -2.87
CA SER A 204 -7.24 -3.91 -3.34
C SER A 204 -7.15 -4.14 -4.85
N THR A 205 -6.88 -3.11 -5.65
CA THR A 205 -6.74 -3.23 -7.11
C THR A 205 -5.35 -3.70 -7.55
N ILE A 206 -4.35 -3.70 -6.68
CA ILE A 206 -2.97 -4.02 -7.04
C ILE A 206 -2.81 -5.53 -7.20
N THR A 207 -2.18 -5.95 -8.30
CA THR A 207 -1.75 -7.33 -8.52
C THR A 207 -0.26 -7.54 -8.32
N THR A 208 0.60 -6.81 -9.04
CA THR A 208 2.06 -7.04 -9.01
C THR A 208 2.89 -5.83 -8.59
N GLY A 209 2.24 -4.68 -8.42
CA GLY A 209 2.88 -3.41 -8.09
C GLY A 209 3.60 -3.38 -6.74
N SER A 210 4.71 -2.64 -6.67
CA SER A 210 5.58 -2.57 -5.48
C SER A 210 5.86 -1.14 -5.03
N ASN A 211 6.28 -1.00 -3.77
CA ASN A 211 6.71 0.27 -3.15
C ASN A 211 5.59 1.32 -3.09
N ASN A 212 4.35 0.92 -2.84
CA ASN A 212 3.22 1.84 -2.75
C ASN A 212 2.78 2.08 -1.31
N ILE A 213 2.15 3.25 -1.08
CA ILE A 213 1.46 3.57 0.16
C ILE A 213 0.02 3.94 -0.17
N TYR A 214 -0.94 3.12 0.28
CA TYR A 214 -2.36 3.33 0.15
C TYR A 214 -2.98 3.58 1.52
N ILE A 215 -3.62 4.74 1.70
CA ILE A 215 -4.39 5.04 2.91
C ILE A 215 -5.81 5.36 2.49
N ALA A 216 -6.76 4.48 2.82
CA ALA A 216 -8.17 4.56 2.44
C ALA A 216 -8.37 4.83 0.93
N ASN A 217 -7.56 4.19 0.10
CA ASN A 217 -7.61 4.31 -1.36
C ASN A 217 -7.38 2.93 -1.98
N SER A 218 -8.21 2.54 -2.95
CA SER A 218 -8.17 1.20 -3.56
C SER A 218 -6.96 0.93 -4.45
N GLY A 219 -6.18 1.96 -4.79
CA GLY A 219 -5.06 1.88 -5.70
C GLY A 219 -5.46 1.98 -7.17
N VAL A 220 -4.48 1.81 -8.04
CA VAL A 220 -4.65 1.63 -9.49
C VAL A 220 -3.88 0.39 -9.91
N ASP A 221 -4.45 -0.40 -10.79
CA ASP A 221 -3.86 -1.67 -11.23
C ASP A 221 -2.39 -1.53 -11.69
N ASP A 222 -1.55 -2.47 -11.25
CA ASP A 222 -0.10 -2.54 -11.45
C ASP A 222 0.70 -1.24 -11.21
N GLU A 223 0.18 -0.33 -10.38
CA GLU A 223 0.91 0.87 -9.97
C GLU A 223 2.12 0.54 -9.08
N SER A 224 3.21 1.30 -9.21
CA SER A 224 4.39 1.16 -8.37
C SER A 224 4.95 2.51 -7.96
N ASN A 225 5.69 2.55 -6.85
CA ASN A 225 6.38 3.75 -6.33
C ASN A 225 5.44 4.94 -6.08
N THR A 226 4.19 4.69 -5.68
CA THR A 226 3.17 5.73 -5.58
C THR A 226 2.56 5.80 -4.18
N ILE A 227 2.23 7.03 -3.74
CA ILE A 227 1.47 7.29 -2.52
C ILE A 227 0.08 7.78 -2.93
N ARG A 228 -0.97 7.11 -2.44
CA ARG A 228 -2.37 7.55 -2.54
C ARG A 228 -3.00 7.61 -1.17
N ILE A 229 -3.64 8.75 -0.87
CA ILE A 229 -4.30 9.00 0.41
C ILE A 229 -5.72 9.51 0.10
N GLY A 230 -6.72 8.73 0.53
CA GLY A 230 -8.14 9.00 0.35
C GLY A 230 -8.68 8.71 -1.04
N ASP A 231 -9.99 8.50 -1.15
CA ASP A 231 -10.73 8.41 -2.42
C ASP A 231 -11.18 9.81 -2.86
N PRO A 232 -10.78 10.31 -4.05
CA PRO A 232 -11.20 11.62 -4.54
C PRO A 232 -12.72 11.75 -4.79
N ALA A 233 -13.46 10.64 -4.88
CA ALA A 233 -14.91 10.66 -4.96
C ALA A 233 -15.59 10.93 -3.60
N ILE A 234 -14.87 10.73 -2.49
CA ILE A 234 -15.40 10.83 -1.13
C ILE A 234 -14.79 12.02 -0.38
N ILE A 235 -13.48 12.24 -0.54
CA ILE A 235 -12.72 13.27 0.17
C ILE A 235 -12.78 14.60 -0.59
N THR A 236 -13.40 15.62 0.02
CA THR A 236 -13.52 16.96 -0.57
C THR A 236 -12.40 17.92 -0.15
N ASP A 237 -11.78 17.68 1.01
CA ASP A 237 -10.78 18.56 1.61
C ASP A 237 -9.62 17.75 2.18
N ALA A 238 -8.39 18.26 2.02
CA ALA A 238 -7.18 17.65 2.55
C ALA A 238 -6.40 18.66 3.40
N PHE A 239 -6.20 18.34 4.68
CA PHE A 239 -5.42 19.16 5.62
C PHE A 239 -4.08 18.48 5.90
N ILE A 240 -3.00 18.98 5.28
CA ILE A 240 -1.65 18.45 5.48
C ILE A 240 -0.86 19.44 6.35
N ALA A 241 -0.46 19.00 7.53
CA ALA A 241 0.36 19.76 8.48
C ALA A 241 1.64 18.98 8.83
N GLY A 242 2.65 19.68 9.36
CA GLY A 242 3.83 19.02 9.93
C GLY A 242 4.83 18.46 8.92
N ILE A 243 4.75 18.83 7.63
CA ILE A 243 5.82 18.62 6.66
C ILE A 243 6.69 19.88 6.65
N PRO A 244 7.77 19.95 7.46
CA PRO A 244 8.68 21.08 7.40
C PRO A 244 9.36 21.06 6.04
N ALA A 245 8.96 22.00 5.19
CA ALA A 245 9.71 22.78 4.20
C ALA A 245 11.25 22.68 4.04
N GLY A 246 11.98 22.07 4.97
CA GLY A 246 13.43 22.16 5.12
C GLY A 246 14.28 21.53 4.02
N GLY A 247 13.67 20.87 3.02
CA GLY A 247 14.41 20.26 1.90
C GLY A 247 13.68 20.24 0.55
N LEU A 248 12.47 20.79 0.46
CA LEU A 248 11.75 20.92 -0.81
C LEU A 248 12.05 22.29 -1.41
N ALA A 249 12.15 22.37 -2.74
CA ALA A 249 12.10 23.66 -3.43
C ALA A 249 10.89 24.42 -2.89
N ALA A 250 11.09 25.66 -2.43
CA ALA A 250 9.97 26.43 -1.94
C ALA A 250 9.11 26.82 -3.14
N ILE A 251 7.87 26.34 -3.18
CA ILE A 251 6.92 26.56 -4.26
C ILE A 251 5.67 27.18 -3.63
N LEU A 252 5.22 28.29 -4.21
CA LEU A 252 3.93 28.88 -3.90
C LEU A 252 3.10 28.93 -5.17
N PHE A 253 1.95 28.23 -5.17
CA PHE A 253 0.92 28.36 -6.19
C PHE A 253 -0.30 29.08 -5.61
N ASP A 254 -0.78 30.08 -6.33
CA ASP A 254 -1.99 30.82 -5.97
C ASP A 254 -2.76 31.22 -7.22
N TYR A 255 -4.06 31.43 -7.06
CA TYR A 255 -4.92 31.82 -8.15
C TYR A 255 -6.05 32.75 -7.71
N ASN A 256 -6.70 33.34 -8.69
CA ASN A 256 -7.93 34.09 -8.48
C ASN A 256 -9.05 33.55 -9.34
N SER A 257 -10.26 33.56 -8.78
CA SER A 257 -11.51 33.24 -9.46
C SER A 257 -12.44 34.46 -9.52
N GLY A 258 -13.06 34.73 -10.67
CA GLY A 258 -14.09 35.77 -10.85
C GLY A 258 -13.58 37.07 -11.48
N SER A 259 -14.47 37.86 -12.10
CA SER A 259 -14.09 39.02 -12.92
C SER A 259 -13.42 40.12 -12.08
N ILE A 260 -12.24 40.60 -12.51
CA ILE A 260 -11.51 41.69 -11.84
C ILE A 260 -11.14 42.76 -12.84
N ILE A 261 -11.24 44.02 -12.42
CA ILE A 261 -10.65 45.18 -13.09
C ILE A 261 -9.50 45.69 -12.23
N ILE A 262 -8.32 45.82 -12.83
CA ILE A 262 -7.10 46.26 -12.15
C ILE A 262 -6.69 47.59 -12.78
N GLY A 263 -6.62 48.64 -11.95
CA GLY A 263 -6.19 49.97 -12.39
C GLY A 263 -4.70 50.01 -12.77
N VAL A 264 -4.30 51.07 -13.48
CA VAL A 264 -2.89 51.33 -13.80
C VAL A 264 -2.10 51.49 -12.51
N GLY A 265 -0.98 50.78 -12.38
CA GLY A 265 -0.16 50.70 -11.17
C GLY A 265 -0.72 49.76 -10.09
N GLY A 266 -1.88 49.14 -10.32
CA GLY A 266 -2.47 48.16 -9.42
C GLY A 266 -1.77 46.81 -9.50
N ALA A 267 -1.67 46.13 -8.36
CA ALA A 267 -1.18 44.76 -8.29
C ALA A 267 -2.32 43.77 -8.58
N VAL A 268 -2.00 42.68 -9.30
CA VAL A 268 -2.92 41.58 -9.60
C VAL A 268 -3.24 40.84 -8.30
N PRO A 269 -4.52 40.68 -7.93
CA PRO A 269 -4.90 39.90 -6.76
C PRO A 269 -4.98 38.40 -7.08
N PHE A 270 -4.51 37.60 -6.14
CA PHE A 270 -4.63 36.16 -6.02
C PHE A 270 -5.38 35.92 -4.70
N SER A 271 -6.68 35.64 -4.76
CA SER A 271 -7.55 35.71 -3.56
C SER A 271 -7.80 34.36 -2.90
N GLN A 272 -7.31 33.27 -3.48
CA GLN A 272 -7.54 31.92 -2.97
C GLN A 272 -6.55 31.53 -1.87
N ALA A 273 -6.79 30.41 -1.21
CA ALA A 273 -5.83 29.83 -0.28
C ALA A 273 -4.66 29.23 -1.09
N PRO A 274 -3.41 29.70 -0.91
CA PRO A 274 -2.30 29.22 -1.71
C PRO A 274 -1.87 27.81 -1.26
N LEU A 275 -1.37 27.02 -2.21
CA LEU A 275 -0.52 25.87 -1.89
C LEU A 275 0.89 26.40 -1.63
N ILE A 276 1.38 26.27 -0.39
CA ILE A 276 2.74 26.69 -0.01
C ILE A 276 3.52 25.46 0.43
N VAL A 277 4.57 25.15 -0.31
CA VAL A 277 5.60 24.18 0.05
C VAL A 277 6.86 24.97 0.41
N GLY A 278 7.50 24.67 1.54
CA GLY A 278 8.67 25.43 1.95
C GLY A 278 8.37 26.56 2.96
N THR A 279 9.43 27.19 3.48
CA THR A 279 9.33 28.39 4.35
C THR A 279 9.90 29.63 3.68
N ALA A 280 10.47 29.51 2.48
CA ALA A 280 11.14 30.62 1.81
C ALA A 280 10.16 31.65 1.22
N ILE A 281 8.87 31.31 1.10
CA ILE A 281 7.85 32.17 0.49
C ILE A 281 6.63 32.14 1.40
N SER A 282 6.01 33.30 1.62
CA SER A 282 4.72 33.43 2.29
C SER A 282 3.84 34.43 1.55
N LYS A 283 2.52 34.26 1.66
CA LYS A 283 1.55 35.23 1.14
C LYS A 283 1.26 36.27 2.24
N THR A 284 1.61 37.53 2.00
CA THR A 284 1.37 38.63 2.95
C THR A 284 -0.08 39.06 2.93
N ASN A 285 -0.63 39.21 1.71
CA ASN A 285 -2.01 39.53 1.42
C ASN A 285 -2.36 39.03 0.02
N ASN A 286 -3.54 39.35 -0.49
CA ASN A 286 -3.99 38.88 -1.81
C ASN A 286 -3.17 39.43 -2.99
N THR A 287 -2.32 40.44 -2.85
CA THR A 287 -1.52 41.02 -3.94
C THR A 287 -0.01 40.91 -3.75
N THR A 288 0.43 40.50 -2.57
CA THR A 288 1.82 40.59 -2.15
C THR A 288 2.30 39.28 -1.53
N PHE A 289 3.46 38.84 -1.99
CA PHE A 289 4.18 37.67 -1.47
C PHE A 289 5.50 38.13 -0.83
N THR A 290 5.88 37.57 0.31
CA THR A 290 7.16 37.83 0.98
C THR A 290 8.13 36.67 0.73
N LEU A 291 9.36 37.02 0.38
CA LEU A 291 10.47 36.09 0.21
C LEU A 291 11.26 36.04 1.53
N ASN A 292 11.04 35.01 2.34
CA ASN A 292 11.60 34.89 3.69
C ASN A 292 13.08 34.47 3.72
N LYS A 293 13.67 34.11 2.57
CA LYS A 293 15.09 33.71 2.45
C LYS A 293 15.74 34.36 1.24
N ALA A 294 17.02 34.73 1.35
CA ALA A 294 17.79 35.16 0.18
C ALA A 294 18.01 33.99 -0.79
N GLY A 295 18.12 34.27 -2.09
CA GLY A 295 18.38 33.29 -3.14
C GLY A 295 17.91 33.72 -4.51
N VAL A 296 17.85 32.76 -5.43
CA VAL A 296 17.31 32.98 -6.78
C VAL A 296 15.87 32.49 -6.82
N TYR A 297 14.98 33.34 -7.30
CA TYR A 297 13.56 33.06 -7.43
C TYR A 297 13.12 33.11 -8.88
N ARG A 298 12.10 32.32 -9.19
CA ARG A 298 11.42 32.31 -10.48
C ARG A 298 9.95 32.54 -10.25
N VAL A 299 9.37 33.49 -10.97
CA VAL A 299 7.94 33.77 -10.99
C VAL A 299 7.41 33.42 -12.36
N THR A 300 6.46 32.50 -12.41
CA THR A 300 5.68 32.18 -13.61
C THR A 300 4.25 32.63 -13.39
N TYR A 301 3.65 33.33 -14.33
CA TYR A 301 2.27 33.76 -14.20
C TYR A 301 1.48 33.57 -15.49
N THR A 302 0.16 33.42 -15.37
CA THR A 302 -0.78 33.41 -16.50
C THR A 302 -2.05 34.16 -16.11
N LEU A 303 -2.41 35.16 -16.91
CA LEU A 303 -3.59 35.98 -16.73
C LEU A 303 -4.53 35.78 -17.91
N ARG A 304 -5.75 35.29 -17.67
CA ARG A 304 -6.77 35.12 -18.71
C ARG A 304 -7.59 36.40 -18.78
N THR A 305 -7.35 37.19 -19.82
CA THR A 305 -7.98 38.50 -19.96
C THR A 305 -9.43 38.37 -20.43
N ALA A 306 -10.27 39.33 -20.07
CA ALA A 306 -11.64 39.38 -20.56
C ALA A 306 -11.65 39.75 -22.06
N ALA A 307 -12.68 39.29 -22.79
CA ALA A 307 -12.90 39.67 -24.19
C ALA A 307 -13.00 41.19 -24.37
N ALA A 308 -13.45 41.90 -23.32
CA ALA A 308 -13.38 43.35 -23.21
C ALA A 308 -12.32 43.74 -22.16
N SER A 309 -11.09 44.03 -22.60
CA SER A 309 -10.02 44.60 -21.79
C SER A 309 -9.25 45.62 -22.61
N LEU A 310 -8.66 46.63 -21.95
CA LEU A 310 -7.65 47.46 -22.61
C LEU A 310 -6.36 46.66 -22.79
N LEU A 311 -5.54 47.07 -23.75
CA LEU A 311 -4.24 46.48 -24.07
C LEU A 311 -3.18 46.94 -23.05
N ALA A 312 -3.33 46.47 -21.82
CA ALA A 312 -2.43 46.75 -20.72
C ALA A 312 -1.12 45.96 -20.84
N ASN A 313 -0.16 46.27 -19.96
CA ASN A 313 1.02 45.47 -19.77
C ASN A 313 1.16 45.03 -18.30
N VAL A 314 1.98 44.02 -18.06
CA VAL A 314 2.18 43.43 -16.75
C VAL A 314 3.66 43.15 -16.54
N GLN A 315 4.15 43.44 -15.34
CA GLN A 315 5.53 43.17 -14.95
C GLN A 315 5.60 42.65 -13.52
N VAL A 316 6.55 41.76 -13.25
CA VAL A 316 6.88 41.36 -11.88
C VAL A 316 7.63 42.50 -11.22
N HIS A 317 7.19 42.92 -10.03
CA HIS A 317 7.87 43.93 -9.22
C HIS A 317 8.44 43.28 -7.96
N VAL A 318 9.67 43.67 -7.61
CA VAL A 318 10.33 43.34 -6.34
C VAL A 318 10.53 44.64 -5.56
N ASN A 319 9.98 44.73 -4.36
CA ASN A 319 9.99 45.96 -3.54
C ASN A 319 9.52 47.20 -4.31
N GLY A 320 8.50 47.03 -5.16
CA GLY A 320 7.92 48.09 -5.99
C GLY A 320 8.68 48.41 -7.27
N ALA A 321 9.87 47.84 -7.51
CA ALA A 321 10.64 48.03 -8.73
C ALA A 321 10.42 46.88 -9.72
N GLY A 322 10.17 47.19 -10.99
CA GLY A 322 10.00 46.20 -12.05
C GLY A 322 11.28 45.38 -12.28
N VAL A 323 11.13 44.04 -12.34
CA VAL A 323 12.21 43.09 -12.65
C VAL A 323 11.85 42.28 -13.88
N GLY A 324 12.84 42.05 -14.75
CA GLY A 324 12.66 41.26 -15.96
C GLY A 324 11.77 41.92 -17.02
N PRO A 325 11.32 41.13 -18.02
CA PRO A 325 10.50 41.62 -19.12
C PRO A 325 9.11 42.11 -18.67
N THR A 326 8.58 43.05 -19.45
CA THR A 326 7.19 43.51 -19.35
C THR A 326 6.38 42.79 -20.42
N ALA A 327 5.39 41.99 -20.01
CA ALA A 327 4.49 41.30 -20.93
C ALA A 327 3.35 42.24 -21.34
N ALA A 328 3.12 42.43 -22.64
CA ALA A 328 2.06 43.29 -23.16
C ALA A 328 0.90 42.46 -23.72
N LEU A 329 -0.34 42.83 -23.38
CA LEU A 329 -1.52 42.26 -24.00
C LEU A 329 -1.70 42.89 -25.39
N VAL A 330 -1.66 42.07 -26.43
CA VAL A 330 -1.81 42.53 -27.82
C VAL A 330 -3.25 42.35 -28.33
N VAL A 331 -3.97 41.37 -27.79
CA VAL A 331 -5.34 41.04 -28.19
C VAL A 331 -6.18 40.79 -26.93
N ALA A 332 -7.29 41.50 -26.75
CA ALA A 332 -8.19 41.25 -25.63
C ALA A 332 -8.83 39.86 -25.72
N GLY A 333 -9.04 39.21 -24.58
CA GLY A 333 -9.58 37.84 -24.50
C GLY A 333 -8.52 36.74 -24.60
N THR A 334 -7.25 37.07 -24.88
CA THR A 334 -6.15 36.10 -24.85
C THR A 334 -5.50 36.03 -23.48
N SER A 335 -4.73 34.97 -23.22
CA SER A 335 -3.89 34.89 -22.02
C SER A 335 -2.66 35.78 -22.16
N LEU A 336 -2.26 36.39 -21.05
CA LEU A 336 -0.97 37.06 -20.86
C LEU A 336 -0.14 36.25 -19.88
N SER A 337 0.99 35.69 -20.31
CA SER A 337 1.82 34.81 -19.49
C SER A 337 3.28 35.10 -19.70
N ASP A 338 4.08 35.02 -18.64
CA ASP A 338 5.52 35.16 -18.71
C ASP A 338 6.20 34.42 -17.54
N GLN A 339 7.53 34.29 -17.63
CA GLN A 339 8.38 33.74 -16.59
C GLN A 339 9.59 34.65 -16.35
N VAL A 340 9.75 35.10 -15.11
CA VAL A 340 10.86 35.98 -14.70
C VAL A 340 11.71 35.30 -13.64
N THR A 341 13.03 35.33 -13.81
CA THR A 341 14.00 34.87 -12.80
C THR A 341 14.80 36.06 -12.27
N PHE A 342 14.94 36.18 -10.96
CA PHE A 342 15.65 37.27 -10.30
C PHE A 342 16.30 36.82 -9.00
N VAL A 343 17.29 37.59 -8.53
CA VAL A 343 17.92 37.41 -7.22
C VAL A 343 17.14 38.25 -6.21
N ALA A 344 16.86 37.68 -5.03
CA ALA A 344 16.17 38.39 -3.95
C ALA A 344 16.86 38.17 -2.60
N ASN A 345 16.65 39.13 -1.71
CA ASN A 345 17.07 39.09 -0.32
C ASN A 345 15.92 38.61 0.58
N ALA A 346 16.26 38.18 1.80
CA ALA A 346 15.25 37.88 2.81
C ALA A 346 14.49 39.16 3.20
N GLY A 347 13.15 39.09 3.16
CA GLY A 347 12.25 40.22 3.42
C GLY A 347 11.75 40.92 2.16
N ASP A 348 12.29 40.60 0.98
CA ASP A 348 11.82 41.20 -0.28
C ASP A 348 10.36 40.82 -0.56
N THR A 349 9.62 41.76 -1.14
CA THR A 349 8.22 41.59 -1.50
C THR A 349 8.06 41.49 -3.00
N VAL A 350 7.22 40.57 -3.46
CA VAL A 350 6.90 40.33 -4.87
C VAL A 350 5.46 40.68 -5.13
N GLN A 351 5.24 41.44 -6.21
CA GLN A 351 3.91 41.76 -6.75
C GLN A 351 3.92 41.58 -8.27
N LEU A 352 2.76 41.29 -8.84
CA LEU A 352 2.55 41.34 -10.29
C LEU A 352 1.78 42.63 -10.59
N VAL A 353 2.39 43.60 -11.27
CA VAL A 353 1.86 44.96 -11.39
C VAL A 353 1.42 45.24 -12.81
N VAL A 354 0.23 45.84 -12.95
CA VAL A 354 -0.36 46.27 -14.21
C VAL A 354 0.11 47.67 -14.58
N GLY A 355 0.53 47.88 -15.82
CA GLY A 355 0.96 49.17 -16.37
C GLY A 355 0.35 49.47 -17.73
N GLY A 356 0.64 50.67 -18.25
CA GLY A 356 0.13 51.18 -19.52
C GLY A 356 -1.36 51.56 -19.45
N PHE A 357 -2.24 50.57 -19.30
CA PHE A 357 -3.69 50.73 -19.22
C PHE A 357 -4.28 49.83 -18.14
N ALA A 358 -5.55 50.04 -17.78
CA ALA A 358 -6.24 49.15 -16.86
C ALA A 358 -6.47 47.77 -17.49
N LEU A 359 -6.26 46.71 -16.73
CA LEU A 359 -6.42 45.32 -17.19
C LEU A 359 -7.74 44.74 -16.65
N THR A 360 -8.53 44.11 -17.52
CA THR A 360 -9.72 43.36 -17.11
C THR A 360 -9.48 41.87 -17.31
N LEU A 361 -9.66 41.08 -16.24
CA LEU A 361 -9.54 39.63 -16.25
C LEU A 361 -10.91 38.97 -16.41
N GLY A 362 -10.94 37.84 -17.12
CA GLY A 362 -12.18 37.10 -17.41
C GLY A 362 -12.84 36.46 -16.19
N SER A 363 -14.01 35.87 -16.35
CA SER A 363 -14.65 35.06 -15.30
C SER A 363 -13.96 33.70 -15.11
N GLY A 364 -14.16 33.07 -13.94
CA GLY A 364 -13.48 31.81 -13.59
C GLY A 364 -12.04 32.03 -13.15
N ASP A 365 -11.21 30.99 -13.23
CA ASP A 365 -9.80 31.05 -12.86
C ASP A 365 -9.03 31.89 -13.88
N ASN A 366 -8.67 33.10 -13.46
CA ASN A 366 -8.26 34.17 -14.37
C ASN A 366 -6.87 34.74 -14.10
N ALA A 367 -6.30 34.45 -12.95
CA ALA A 367 -4.91 34.76 -12.63
C ALA A 367 -4.31 33.55 -11.92
N THR A 368 -3.17 33.07 -12.40
CA THR A 368 -2.35 32.08 -11.70
C THR A 368 -0.94 32.62 -11.54
N ILE A 369 -0.32 32.33 -10.40
CA ILE A 369 1.08 32.63 -10.13
C ILE A 369 1.74 31.42 -9.49
N ASN A 370 2.94 31.09 -9.96
CA ASN A 370 3.85 30.15 -9.33
C ASN A 370 5.14 30.88 -8.97
N ILE A 371 5.58 30.78 -7.72
CA ILE A 371 6.84 31.34 -7.24
C ILE A 371 7.71 30.20 -6.72
N ASP A 372 8.85 29.99 -7.36
CA ASP A 372 9.81 28.94 -7.03
C ASP A 372 11.11 29.55 -6.50
N LYS A 373 11.61 29.06 -5.37
CA LYS A 373 13.02 29.28 -4.99
C LYS A 373 13.89 28.25 -5.70
N VAL A 374 14.67 28.68 -6.68
CA VAL A 374 15.46 27.79 -7.55
C VAL A 374 16.90 27.60 -7.06
N GLN A 375 17.45 28.52 -6.26
CA GLN A 375 18.78 28.41 -5.63
C GLN A 375 18.80 29.10 -4.25
#